data_AF-A0A9Q0VHH9-F1
#
_entry.id   AF-A0A9Q0VHH9-F1
#
_cell.length_a   1.000
_cell.length_b   1.000
_cell.length_c   1.000
_cell.angle_alpha   90.00
_cell.angle_beta   90.00
_cell.angle_gamma   90.00
#
_symmetry.space_group_name_H-M   'P 1'
#
loop_
_entity.id
_entity.type
_entity.pdbx_description
1 polymer ?
#
loop_
_entity_poly.entity_id
_entity_poly.type
_entity_poly.pdbx_seq_one_letter_code
_entity_poly.pdbx_strand_id
1 'polypeptide(L)'
;MNLSCYRSMTTVGNSAEASPKDSPAPVADVPPRIKFKRLDKTARHIMQILNKEAVEEVREKREIPDIKPGYTVRLKVEVPENKRRVSTIIGTVIARRNAGIHTTF
;
A
#
# COMPACT_ATOMS: atom_id res chain seq x y z
N MET A 1 25.19 -24.86 9.60
CA MET A 1 25.27 -25.42 8.23
C MET A 1 24.92 -24.29 7.27
N ASN A 2 25.91 -23.49 6.85
CA ASN A 2 25.70 -22.38 5.92
C ASN A 2 26.33 -22.77 4.59
N LEU A 3 25.50 -23.10 3.60
CA LEU A 3 25.93 -23.52 2.28
C LEU A 3 25.20 -22.71 1.21
N SER A 4 25.98 -21.88 0.52
CA SER A 4 25.99 -21.73 -0.94
C SER A 4 26.21 -20.28 -1.35
N CYS A 5 27.49 -19.96 -1.46
CA CYS A 5 28.02 -18.89 -2.27
C CYS A 5 27.74 -19.21 -3.75
N TYR A 6 26.86 -18.44 -4.41
CA TYR A 6 26.63 -18.57 -5.86
C TYR A 6 27.51 -17.59 -6.64
N ARG A 7 28.71 -18.09 -6.97
CA ARG A 7 29.39 -18.13 -8.28
C ARG A 7 29.04 -17.07 -9.36
N SER A 8 29.92 -16.07 -9.43
CA SER A 8 30.64 -15.50 -10.60
C SER A 8 29.99 -15.44 -12.00
N MET A 9 29.95 -14.23 -12.59
CA MET A 9 29.81 -13.99 -14.03
C MET A 9 31.18 -13.67 -14.65
N THR A 10 31.61 -14.44 -15.64
CA THR A 10 32.80 -14.19 -16.47
C THR A 10 32.41 -13.36 -17.69
N THR A 11 33.00 -12.18 -17.88
CA THR A 11 32.93 -11.45 -19.17
C THR A 11 34.13 -11.85 -20.01
N VAL A 12 33.88 -12.45 -21.17
CA VAL A 12 34.90 -12.75 -22.19
C VAL A 12 35.12 -11.48 -22.99
N GLY A 13 36.39 -11.12 -23.22
CA GLY A 13 36.79 -9.82 -23.73
C GLY A 13 36.46 -9.54 -25.19
N ASN A 14 36.45 -8.26 -25.54
CA ASN A 14 36.87 -7.80 -26.85
C ASN A 14 37.68 -6.50 -26.68
N SER A 15 38.95 -6.56 -27.07
CA SER A 15 39.89 -5.44 -27.09
C SER A 15 39.75 -4.72 -28.43
N ALA A 16 39.49 -3.43 -28.42
CA ALA A 16 39.75 -2.54 -29.56
C ALA A 16 40.04 -1.12 -29.04
N GLU A 17 41.09 -0.56 -29.61
CA GLU A 17 41.92 0.55 -29.14
C GLU A 17 41.44 1.93 -29.66
N ALA A 18 41.89 2.99 -28.99
CA ALA A 18 42.16 4.37 -29.45
C ALA A 18 41.04 5.43 -29.67
N SER A 19 41.05 6.41 -28.73
CA SER A 19 41.26 7.87 -28.93
C SER A 19 40.09 8.84 -29.21
N PRO A 20 40.18 10.12 -28.74
CA PRO A 20 39.05 10.96 -28.34
C PRO A 20 38.63 12.00 -29.39
N LYS A 21 37.34 12.36 -29.43
CA LYS A 21 36.86 13.59 -30.08
C LYS A 21 35.76 14.26 -29.26
N ASP A 22 36.08 15.49 -28.84
CA ASP A 22 35.19 16.49 -28.25
C ASP A 22 34.02 16.84 -29.18
N SER A 23 32.80 16.89 -28.61
CA SER A 23 31.73 17.89 -28.91
C SER A 23 30.49 17.59 -28.04
N PRO A 24 29.79 18.61 -27.49
CA PRO A 24 28.72 18.41 -26.52
C PRO A 24 27.40 18.10 -27.23
N ALA A 25 26.90 16.87 -27.06
CA ALA A 25 25.57 16.46 -27.49
C ALA A 25 24.51 16.90 -26.46
N PRO A 26 23.25 17.19 -26.88
CA PRO A 26 22.21 17.65 -25.96
C PRO A 26 21.94 16.57 -24.92
N VAL A 27 21.94 16.95 -23.65
CA VAL A 27 21.62 16.07 -22.53
C VAL A 27 20.21 15.53 -22.72
N ALA A 28 20.11 14.31 -23.26
CA ALA A 28 18.88 13.55 -23.28
C ALA A 28 18.34 13.50 -21.84
N ASP A 29 17.06 13.83 -21.68
CA ASP A 29 16.31 13.68 -20.44
C ASP A 29 16.27 12.20 -20.07
N VAL A 30 17.31 11.74 -19.36
CA VAL A 30 17.41 10.36 -18.90
C VAL A 30 16.40 10.20 -17.76
N PRO A 31 15.36 9.36 -17.92
CA PRO A 31 14.37 9.18 -16.88
C PRO A 31 15.08 8.76 -15.58
N PRO A 32 14.73 9.36 -14.44
CA PRO A 32 15.44 9.14 -13.19
C PRO A 32 15.49 7.65 -12.89
N ARG A 33 16.70 7.12 -12.72
CA ARG A 33 16.94 5.70 -12.47
C ARG A 33 16.16 5.26 -11.23
N ILE A 34 15.10 4.49 -11.45
CA ILE A 34 14.25 3.97 -10.38
C ILE A 34 15.09 3.02 -9.54
N LYS A 35 15.39 3.44 -8.30
CA LYS A 35 16.05 2.58 -7.31
C LYS A 35 15.01 1.59 -6.81
N PHE A 36 15.03 0.37 -7.34
CA PHE A 36 14.19 -0.70 -6.86
C PHE A 36 14.40 -0.91 -5.36
N LYS A 37 13.33 -0.73 -4.59
CA LYS A 37 13.31 -1.12 -3.17
C LYS A 37 13.23 -2.65 -3.10
N ARG A 38 13.55 -3.20 -1.93
CA ARG A 38 13.28 -4.62 -1.65
C ARG A 38 11.80 -4.92 -1.88
N LEU A 39 11.51 -6.08 -2.46
CA LEU A 39 10.15 -6.51 -2.77
C LEU A 39 9.21 -6.41 -1.56
N ASP A 40 9.69 -6.74 -0.35
CA ASP A 40 8.90 -6.62 0.89
C ASP A 40 8.40 -5.18 1.16
N LYS A 41 9.26 -4.18 0.90
CA LYS A 41 8.91 -2.77 1.10
C LYS A 41 7.90 -2.33 0.05
N THR A 42 8.09 -2.75 -1.20
CA THR A 42 7.17 -2.46 -2.30
C THR A 42 5.80 -3.08 -2.03
N ALA A 43 5.75 -4.36 -1.63
CA ALA A 43 4.51 -5.06 -1.30
C ALA A 43 3.77 -4.40 -0.13
N ARG A 44 4.47 -4.06 0.96
CA ARG A 44 3.87 -3.33 2.09
C ARG A 44 3.32 -1.97 1.65
N HIS A 45 4.05 -1.25 0.80
CA HIS A 45 3.62 0.05 0.32
C HIS A 45 2.37 -0.05 -0.57
N ILE A 46 2.32 -1.04 -1.46
CA ILE A 46 1.13 -1.32 -2.28
C ILE A 46 -0.07 -1.63 -1.39
N MET A 47 0.09 -2.46 -0.35
CA MET A 47 -0.99 -2.74 0.59
C MET A 47 -1.47 -1.49 1.34
N GLN A 48 -0.59 -0.53 1.64
CA GLN A 48 -0.99 0.74 2.24
C GLN A 48 -1.80 1.61 1.28
N ILE A 49 -1.40 1.66 0.00
CA ILE A 49 -2.11 2.41 -1.04
C ILE A 49 -3.51 1.86 -1.23
N LEU A 50 -3.65 0.54 -1.42
CA LEU A 50 -4.96 -0.11 -1.58
C LEU A 50 -5.89 0.15 -0.40
N ASN A 51 -5.38 0.12 0.84
CA ASN A 51 -6.17 0.44 2.03
C ASN A 51 -6.63 1.89 2.05
N LYS A 52 -5.78 2.83 1.60
CA LYS A 52 -6.11 4.25 1.57
C LYS A 52 -7.19 4.54 0.52
N GLU A 53 -7.02 4.03 -0.70
CA GLU A 53 -7.97 4.17 -1.80
C GLU A 53 -9.35 3.62 -1.41
N ALA A 54 -9.40 2.40 -0.86
CA ALA A 54 -10.66 1.79 -0.43
C ALA A 54 -11.37 2.58 0.68
N VAL A 55 -10.61 3.21 1.59
CA VAL A 55 -11.20 4.07 2.64
C VAL A 55 -11.74 5.37 2.06
N GLU A 56 -11.07 5.97 1.08
CA GLU A 56 -11.52 7.19 0.41
C GLU A 56 -12.82 6.93 -0.36
N GLU A 57 -12.91 5.85 -1.14
CA GLU A 57 -14.13 5.49 -1.87
C GLU A 57 -15.35 5.29 -0.95
N VAL A 58 -15.15 4.67 0.22
CA VAL A 58 -16.26 4.46 1.18
C VAL A 58 -16.68 5.77 1.83
N ARG A 59 -15.72 6.65 2.13
CA ARG A 59 -15.98 7.98 2.71
C ARG A 59 -16.73 8.89 1.74
N GLU A 60 -16.48 8.78 0.45
CA GLU A 60 -17.24 9.51 -0.57
C GLU A 60 -18.69 9.03 -0.68
N LYS A 61 -18.91 7.71 -0.57
CA LYS A 61 -20.25 7.11 -0.65
C LYS A 61 -21.08 7.36 0.61
N ARG A 62 -20.45 7.41 1.78
CA ARG A 62 -21.12 7.53 3.09
C ARG A 62 -20.26 8.33 4.06
N GLU A 63 -20.90 9.26 4.77
CA GLU A 63 -20.26 9.97 5.88
C GLU A 63 -20.03 9.00 7.05
N ILE A 64 -18.76 8.76 7.37
CA ILE A 64 -18.35 7.96 8.54
C ILE A 64 -17.95 8.92 9.66
N PRO A 65 -18.70 9.01 10.77
CA PRO A 65 -18.34 9.86 11.89
C PRO A 65 -17.08 9.35 12.60
N ASP A 66 -16.34 10.27 13.25
CA ASP A 66 -15.20 9.88 14.08
C ASP A 66 -15.66 9.40 15.46
N ILE A 67 -15.61 8.08 15.67
CA ILE A 67 -16.11 7.41 16.87
C ILE A 67 -14.96 7.14 17.84
N LYS A 68 -15.07 7.57 19.09
CA LYS A 68 -14.05 7.32 20.12
C LYS A 68 -14.58 6.37 21.20
N PRO A 69 -13.70 5.62 21.88
CA PRO A 69 -14.07 4.89 23.09
C PRO A 69 -14.76 5.81 24.09
N GLY A 70 -15.80 5.29 24.76
CA GLY A 70 -16.67 6.03 25.68
C GLY A 70 -17.88 6.71 25.02
N TYR A 71 -18.01 6.72 23.69
CA TYR A 71 -19.19 7.28 23.03
C TYR A 71 -20.36 6.29 23.06
N THR A 72 -21.58 6.81 23.23
CA THR A 72 -22.81 6.04 23.04
C THR A 72 -23.26 6.15 21.59
N VAL A 73 -23.39 5.02 20.90
CA VAL A 73 -23.73 4.94 19.48
C VAL A 73 -25.03 4.18 19.26
N ARG A 74 -25.76 4.56 18.21
CA ARG A 74 -26.94 3.86 17.72
C ARG A 74 -26.68 3.42 16.28
N LEU A 75 -26.60 2.11 16.06
CA LEU A 75 -26.32 1.50 14.77
C LEU A 75 -27.58 0.87 14.19
N LYS A 76 -27.81 1.08 12.90
CA LYS A 76 -28.84 0.38 12.12
C LYS A 76 -28.15 -0.67 11.26
N VAL A 77 -28.37 -1.94 11.55
CA VAL A 77 -27.72 -3.08 10.90
C VAL A 77 -28.77 -3.90 10.15
N GLU A 78 -28.53 -4.11 8.86
CA GLU A 78 -29.27 -5.06 8.04
C GLU A 78 -28.63 -6.44 8.20
N VAL A 79 -29.41 -7.40 8.70
CA VAL A 79 -28.94 -8.78 8.86
C VAL A 79 -29.36 -9.56 7.62
N PRO A 80 -28.43 -10.20 6.89
CA PRO A 80 -28.74 -10.84 5.62
C PRO A 80 -29.77 -11.99 5.74
N GLU A 81 -29.80 -12.66 6.89
CA GLU A 81 -30.76 -13.71 7.23
C GLU A 81 -32.19 -13.18 7.39
N ASN A 82 -32.36 -11.93 7.85
CA ASN A 82 -33.64 -11.35 8.24
C ASN A 82 -33.92 -10.04 7.50
N LYS A 83 -34.08 -10.12 6.16
CA LYS A 83 -34.28 -8.95 5.27
C LYS A 83 -35.55 -8.12 5.53
N ARG A 84 -36.48 -8.60 6.36
CA ARG A 84 -37.74 -7.88 6.65
C ARG A 84 -37.55 -6.68 7.58
N ARG A 85 -36.47 -6.64 8.38
CA ARG A 85 -36.31 -5.61 9.44
C ARG A 85 -34.85 -5.17 9.53
N VAL A 86 -34.66 -3.87 9.75
CA VAL A 86 -33.35 -3.31 10.13
C VAL A 86 -33.24 -3.34 11.65
N SER A 87 -32.23 -4.05 12.17
CA SER A 87 -31.97 -4.12 13.60
C SER A 87 -31.32 -2.81 14.08
N THR A 88 -31.79 -2.26 15.20
CA THR A 88 -31.20 -1.07 15.81
C THR A 88 -30.49 -1.46 17.10
N ILE A 89 -29.17 -1.31 17.14
CA ILE A 89 -28.32 -1.64 18.29
C ILE A 89 -27.89 -0.33 18.94
N ILE A 90 -28.05 -0.22 20.26
CA ILE A 90 -27.61 0.94 21.04
C ILE A 90 -26.61 0.44 22.08
N GLY A 91 -25.48 1.11 22.21
CA GLY A 91 -24.46 0.72 23.17
C GLY A 91 -23.34 1.74 23.28
N THR A 92 -22.44 1.50 24.24
CA THR A 92 -21.23 2.31 24.43
C THR A 92 -20.05 1.63 23.77
N VAL A 93 -19.20 2.42 23.11
CA VAL A 93 -17.97 1.94 22.47
C VAL A 93 -16.91 1.69 23.53
N ILE A 94 -16.43 0.45 23.62
CA ILE A 94 -15.46 0.06 24.65
C ILE A 94 -14.03 0.32 24.16
N ALA A 95 -13.73 0.00 22.90
CA ALA A 95 -12.41 0.19 22.30
C ALA A 95 -12.55 0.46 20.80
N ARG A 96 -11.50 0.96 20.15
CA ARG A 96 -11.46 1.12 18.70
C ARG A 96 -10.15 0.58 18.15
N ARG A 97 -10.23 -0.28 17.13
CA ARG A 97 -9.07 -0.79 16.39
C ARG A 97 -9.01 -0.13 15.02
N ASN A 98 -7.98 0.67 14.78
CA ASN A 98 -7.76 1.36 13.51
C ASN A 98 -6.97 0.49 12.54
N ALA A 99 -7.62 0.02 11.47
CA ALA A 99 -7.02 -0.89 10.49
C ALA A 99 -7.54 -0.63 9.06
N GLY A 100 -7.55 0.65 8.65
CA GLY A 100 -8.04 1.04 7.33
C GLY A 100 -9.52 0.68 7.14
N ILE A 101 -9.83 -0.09 6.10
CA ILE A 101 -11.19 -0.59 5.82
C ILE A 101 -11.73 -1.51 6.93
N HIS A 102 -10.87 -2.23 7.64
CA HIS A 102 -11.24 -3.12 8.74
C HIS A 102 -11.22 -2.42 10.11
N THR A 103 -11.47 -1.12 10.14
CA THR A 103 -11.57 -0.38 11.40
C THR A 103 -12.84 -0.81 12.14
N THR A 104 -12.70 -1.25 13.39
CA THR A 104 -13.80 -1.73 14.24
C THR A 104 -13.84 -0.97 15.56
N PHE A 105 -15.01 -0.92 16.19
CA PHE A 105 -15.23 -0.28 17.49
C PHE A 105 -16.29 -1.04 18.30
#